data_AF-A0A7Y3ARA3-F1
#
_entry.id   AF-A0A7Y3ARA3-F1
#
_cell.length_a   1.000
_cell.length_b   1.000
_cell.length_c   1.000
_cell.angle_alpha   90.00
_cell.angle_beta   90.00
_cell.angle_gamma   90.00
#
_symmetry.space_group_name_H-M   'P 1'
#
loop_
_entity.id
_entity.type
_entity.pdbx_description
1 polymer ?
#
loop_
_entity_poly.entity_id
_entity_poly.type
_entity_poly.pdbx_seq_one_letter_code
_entity_poly.pdbx_strand_id
1 'polypeptide(L)'
;MKSTQAERIPQHMAPQKGDIRLFNNHVLERLSKISPVTVLLVYLPLILFSIWKSFEVGVPIVAFFVLFISGVVFWTLFEYIFHRYVFHFTPRGEFQARISFLFHGVHHQYPNDKKRLVMPITLSLAIAVILFGLFSLLLGPWTWAFYSGFMLGYL
;
A
#
# COMPACT_ATOMS: atom_id res chain seq x y z
N MET A 1 -34.29 -0.20 32.29
CA MET A 1 -33.52 -0.60 31.08
C MET A 1 -32.26 0.24 31.00
N LYS A 2 -31.10 -0.31 31.37
CA LYS A 2 -29.80 0.37 31.22
C LYS A 2 -29.21 -0.06 29.87
N SER A 3 -29.20 0.83 28.88
CA SER A 3 -28.44 0.62 27.66
C SER A 3 -26.95 0.69 28.01
N THR A 4 -26.24 -0.39 27.76
CA THR A 4 -24.80 -0.57 27.94
C THR A 4 -23.99 0.58 27.31
N GLN A 5 -23.11 1.18 28.11
CA GLN A 5 -21.97 1.99 27.67
C GLN A 5 -20.99 1.11 26.89
N ALA A 6 -21.36 0.69 25.69
CA ALA A 6 -20.36 0.42 24.67
C ALA A 6 -19.73 1.79 24.37
N GLU A 7 -18.50 1.95 24.82
CA GLU A 7 -17.55 3.03 24.58
C GLU A 7 -17.91 3.85 23.32
N ARG A 8 -18.46 5.06 23.51
CA ARG A 8 -18.76 5.93 22.38
C ARG A 8 -17.42 6.31 21.75
N ILE A 9 -17.14 5.77 20.57
CA ILE A 9 -15.99 6.19 19.75
C ILE A 9 -15.99 7.73 19.72
N PRO A 10 -14.88 8.40 20.09
CA PRO A 10 -14.79 9.85 20.04
C PRO A 10 -15.26 10.35 18.67
N GLN A 11 -16.04 11.44 18.60
CA GLN A 11 -16.67 11.88 17.35
C GLN A 11 -15.68 12.06 16.18
N HIS A 12 -14.43 12.40 16.46
CA HIS A 12 -13.37 12.54 15.46
C HIS A 12 -12.83 11.19 14.92
N MET A 13 -13.10 10.09 15.61
CA MET A 13 -12.79 8.71 15.16
C MET A 13 -14.03 7.99 14.60
N ALA A 14 -15.22 8.57 14.72
CA ALA A 14 -16.44 7.96 14.20
C ALA A 14 -16.44 8.03 12.65
N PRO A 15 -16.82 6.94 11.95
CA PRO A 15 -16.96 6.95 10.51
C PRO A 15 -17.96 8.01 10.04
N GLN A 16 -17.58 8.76 9.02
CA GLN A 16 -18.36 9.83 8.40
C GLN A 16 -18.81 9.40 7.00
N LYS A 17 -19.90 10.01 6.53
CA LYS A 17 -20.41 9.84 5.17
C LYS A 17 -19.77 10.87 4.24
N GLY A 18 -19.53 10.50 2.97
CA GLY A 18 -19.03 11.40 1.94
C GLY A 18 -17.51 11.32 1.76
N ASP A 19 -16.92 12.42 1.27
CA ASP A 19 -15.48 12.62 1.13
C ASP A 19 -15.01 13.85 1.92
N ILE A 20 -13.69 14.02 2.00
CA ILE A 20 -13.04 15.18 2.65
C ILE A 20 -12.09 15.87 1.67
N ARG A 21 -11.81 17.16 1.87
CA ARG A 21 -10.68 17.84 1.22
C ARG A 21 -9.47 17.83 2.15
N LEU A 22 -8.36 17.24 1.72
CA LEU A 22 -7.14 17.12 2.53
C LEU A 22 -6.18 18.29 2.32
N PHE A 23 -6.17 18.86 1.11
CA PHE A 23 -5.25 19.92 0.72
C PHE A 23 -5.97 21.12 0.12
N ASN A 24 -5.54 22.32 0.53
CA ASN A 24 -5.96 23.55 -0.13
C ASN A 24 -5.41 23.64 -1.56
N ASN A 25 -4.20 23.10 -1.78
CA ASN A 25 -3.58 23.02 -3.10
C ASN A 25 -4.31 22.00 -4.00
N HIS A 26 -4.77 22.46 -5.18
CA HIS A 26 -5.54 21.63 -6.12
C HIS A 26 -4.76 20.44 -6.69
N VAL A 27 -3.46 20.58 -6.90
CA VAL A 27 -2.61 19.50 -7.41
C VAL A 27 -2.46 18.41 -6.35
N LEU A 28 -2.13 18.77 -5.11
CA LEU A 28 -2.00 17.81 -4.01
C LEU A 28 -3.34 17.09 -3.71
N GLU A 29 -4.45 17.83 -3.74
CA GLU A 29 -5.78 17.23 -3.57
C GLU A 29 -6.07 16.20 -4.67
N ARG A 30 -5.74 16.51 -5.93
CA ARG A 30 -5.91 15.58 -7.05
C ARG A 30 -5.03 14.35 -6.92
N LEU A 31 -3.76 14.51 -6.52
CA LEU A 31 -2.83 13.39 -6.33
C LEU A 31 -3.22 12.48 -5.15
N SER A 32 -3.98 13.00 -4.18
CA SER A 32 -4.51 12.22 -3.06
C SER A 32 -5.75 11.37 -3.39
N LYS A 33 -6.35 11.55 -4.57
CA LYS A 33 -7.58 10.85 -5.00
C LYS A 33 -7.23 9.87 -6.12
N ILE A 34 -7.44 8.59 -5.88
CA ILE A 34 -7.08 7.51 -6.79
C ILE A 34 -8.22 6.49 -6.93
N SER A 35 -8.51 6.07 -8.16
CA SER A 35 -9.45 4.96 -8.38
C SER A 35 -8.74 3.63 -8.16
N PRO A 36 -9.37 2.62 -7.54
CA PRO A 36 -8.79 1.27 -7.42
C PRO A 36 -8.34 0.69 -8.77
N VAL A 37 -9.08 1.00 -9.86
CA VAL A 37 -8.72 0.58 -11.23
C VAL A 37 -7.36 1.14 -11.66
N THR A 38 -6.96 2.33 -11.18
CA THR A 38 -5.67 2.90 -11.50
C THR A 38 -4.52 2.06 -10.94
N VAL A 39 -4.69 1.46 -9.75
CA VAL A 39 -3.67 0.57 -9.17
C VAL A 39 -3.48 -0.66 -10.07
N LEU A 40 -4.58 -1.27 -10.51
CA LEU A 40 -4.55 -2.40 -11.45
C LEU A 40 -3.84 -2.05 -12.75
N LEU A 41 -4.20 -0.93 -13.38
CA LEU A 41 -3.62 -0.52 -14.67
C LEU A 41 -2.13 -0.17 -14.57
N VAL A 42 -1.63 0.21 -13.39
CA VAL A 42 -0.21 0.51 -13.18
C VAL A 42 0.58 -0.73 -12.81
N TYR A 43 0.11 -1.53 -11.87
CA TYR A 43 0.89 -2.66 -11.35
C TYR A 43 0.85 -3.88 -12.25
N LEU A 44 -0.25 -4.12 -12.98
CA LEU A 44 -0.33 -5.28 -13.87
C LEU A 44 0.76 -5.26 -14.97
N PRO A 45 0.99 -4.15 -15.70
CA PRO A 45 2.12 -4.06 -16.63
C PRO A 45 3.50 -4.24 -15.97
N LEU A 46 3.70 -3.71 -14.75
CA LEU A 46 4.96 -3.84 -14.03
C LEU A 46 5.24 -5.29 -13.60
N ILE A 47 4.21 -6.02 -13.18
CA ILE A 47 4.27 -7.44 -12.87
C ILE A 47 4.66 -8.22 -14.12
N LEU A 48 3.93 -8.03 -15.23
CA LEU A 48 4.20 -8.72 -16.49
C LEU A 48 5.60 -8.43 -17.02
N PHE A 49 6.05 -7.18 -16.93
CA PHE A 49 7.42 -6.79 -17.30
C PHE A 49 8.46 -7.48 -16.43
N SER A 50 8.24 -7.55 -15.11
CA SER A 50 9.16 -8.21 -14.18
C SER A 50 9.24 -9.72 -14.41
N ILE A 51 8.11 -10.37 -14.72
CA ILE A 51 8.08 -11.79 -15.13
C ILE A 51 8.91 -11.98 -16.39
N TRP A 52 8.67 -11.19 -17.44
CA TRP A 52 9.44 -11.28 -18.69
C TRP A 52 10.94 -11.06 -18.43
N LYS A 53 11.30 -10.03 -17.67
CA LYS A 53 12.69 -9.74 -17.31
C LYS A 53 13.35 -10.86 -16.53
N SER A 54 12.64 -11.55 -15.64
CA SER A 54 13.20 -12.68 -14.90
C SER A 54 13.69 -13.80 -15.82
N PHE A 55 12.96 -14.11 -16.89
CA PHE A 55 13.37 -15.12 -17.86
C PHE A 55 14.45 -14.59 -18.82
N GLU A 56 14.39 -13.31 -19.18
CA GLU A 56 15.44 -12.67 -20.01
C GLU A 56 16.82 -12.71 -19.33
N VAL A 57 16.88 -12.49 -18.02
CA VAL A 57 18.14 -12.59 -17.25
C VAL A 57 18.50 -14.03 -16.86
N GLY A 58 17.77 -15.03 -17.38
CA GLY A 58 18.11 -16.44 -17.24
C GLY A 58 17.69 -17.11 -15.93
N VAL A 59 16.71 -16.57 -15.20
CA VAL A 59 16.17 -17.27 -14.01
C VAL A 59 15.52 -18.60 -14.45
N PRO A 60 15.97 -19.76 -13.91
CA PRO A 60 15.38 -21.06 -14.25
C PRO A 60 13.91 -21.14 -13.83
N ILE A 61 13.08 -21.84 -14.62
CA ILE A 61 11.62 -21.90 -14.40
C ILE A 61 11.20 -22.36 -13.00
N VAL A 62 11.89 -23.37 -12.45
CA VAL A 62 11.60 -23.87 -11.09
C VAL A 62 11.91 -22.81 -10.05
N ALA A 63 13.05 -22.14 -10.18
CA ALA A 63 13.42 -21.09 -9.26
C ALA A 63 12.55 -19.84 -9.39
N PHE A 64 12.08 -19.53 -10.61
CA PHE A 64 11.08 -18.48 -10.83
C PHE A 64 9.85 -18.74 -9.97
N PHE A 65 9.25 -19.94 -10.03
CA PHE A 65 8.05 -20.24 -9.23
C PHE A 65 8.32 -20.20 -7.74
N VAL A 66 9.46 -20.72 -7.27
CA VAL A 66 9.85 -20.67 -5.86
C VAL A 66 9.95 -19.22 -5.38
N LEU A 67 10.64 -18.36 -6.13
CA LEU A 67 10.82 -16.95 -5.79
C LEU A 67 9.54 -16.13 -5.93
N PHE A 68 8.74 -16.41 -6.95
CA PHE A 68 7.46 -15.77 -7.16
C PHE A 68 6.51 -16.04 -6.00
N ILE A 69 6.34 -17.32 -5.62
CA ILE A 69 5.51 -17.72 -4.49
C ILE A 69 6.06 -17.15 -3.18
N SER A 70 7.39 -17.18 -2.98
CA SER A 70 7.98 -16.58 -1.78
C SER A 70 7.78 -15.06 -1.74
N GLY A 71 7.77 -14.37 -2.88
CA GLY A 71 7.41 -12.95 -2.99
C GLY A 71 5.97 -12.68 -2.57
N VAL A 72 5.01 -13.47 -3.04
CA VAL A 72 3.59 -13.37 -2.63
C VAL A 72 3.43 -13.61 -1.13
N VAL A 73 4.08 -14.64 -0.59
CA VAL A 73 4.03 -14.95 0.85
C VAL A 73 4.69 -13.83 1.65
N PHE A 74 5.84 -13.33 1.20
CA PHE A 74 6.55 -12.24 1.86
C PHE A 74 5.72 -10.94 1.86
N TRP A 75 4.94 -10.68 0.81
CA TRP A 75 4.00 -9.57 0.81
C TRP A 75 3.05 -9.63 2.01
N THR A 76 2.47 -10.78 2.35
CA THR A 76 1.56 -10.88 3.50
C THR A 76 2.22 -10.50 4.83
N LEU A 77 3.49 -10.87 5.01
CA LEU A 77 4.29 -10.46 6.17
C LEU A 77 4.58 -8.96 6.14
N PHE A 78 4.97 -8.44 4.98
CA PHE A 78 5.23 -7.03 4.78
C PHE A 78 3.98 -6.19 5.06
N GLU A 79 2.84 -6.56 4.49
CA GLU A 79 1.54 -5.94 4.72
C GLU A 79 1.22 -5.89 6.22
N TYR A 80 1.34 -7.02 6.92
CA TYR A 80 1.07 -7.07 8.35
C TYR A 80 1.98 -6.11 9.16
N ILE A 81 3.29 -6.12 8.89
CA ILE A 81 4.24 -5.23 9.59
C ILE A 81 3.96 -3.77 9.25
N PHE A 82 3.75 -3.45 7.97
CA PHE A 82 3.56 -2.09 7.51
C PHE A 82 2.24 -1.52 8.02
N HIS A 83 1.17 -2.30 7.95
CA HIS A 83 -0.13 -1.91 8.48
C HIS A 83 -0.07 -1.69 10.00
N ARG A 84 0.49 -2.64 10.74
CA ARG A 84 0.53 -2.56 12.21
C ARG A 84 1.44 -1.45 12.73
N TYR A 85 2.63 -1.27 12.16
CA TYR A 85 3.66 -0.40 12.74
C TYR A 85 3.86 0.91 12.00
N VAL A 86 3.55 0.99 10.70
CA VAL A 86 3.72 2.21 9.90
C VAL A 86 2.39 2.95 9.72
N PHE A 87 1.30 2.25 9.44
CA PHE A 87 -0.01 2.90 9.30
C PHE A 87 -0.67 3.19 10.66
N HIS A 88 -0.45 2.32 11.65
CA HIS A 88 -1.02 2.42 12.99
C HIS A 88 -0.01 2.81 14.08
N PHE A 89 1.02 3.57 13.74
CA PHE A 89 1.92 4.12 14.77
C PHE A 89 1.19 5.11 15.68
N THR A 90 1.62 5.22 16.94
CA THR A 90 1.07 6.20 17.89
C THR A 90 1.71 7.57 17.68
N PRO A 91 0.97 8.59 17.20
CA PRO A 91 1.54 9.90 16.93
C PRO A 91 1.88 10.65 18.22
N ARG A 92 3.05 11.30 18.24
CA ARG A 92 3.52 12.20 19.30
C ARG A 92 3.57 13.62 18.76
N GLY A 93 2.43 14.32 18.88
CA GLY A 93 2.27 15.71 18.44
C GLY A 93 1.55 15.87 17.11
N GLU A 94 1.25 17.13 16.77
CA GLU A 94 0.35 17.49 15.66
C GLU A 94 0.88 17.06 14.29
N PHE A 95 2.19 17.21 14.05
CA PHE A 95 2.79 16.82 12.78
C PHE A 95 2.64 15.31 12.53
N GLN A 96 2.96 14.49 13.53
CA GLN A 96 2.82 13.05 13.45
C GLN A 96 1.36 12.61 13.31
N ALA A 97 0.44 13.28 14.02
CA ALA A 97 -0.99 13.02 13.92
C ALA A 97 -1.49 13.30 12.49
N ARG A 98 -1.01 14.38 11.85
CA ARG A 98 -1.34 14.69 10.46
C ARG A 98 -0.82 13.62 9.50
N ILE A 99 0.41 13.14 9.69
CA ILE A 99 0.96 12.05 8.86
C ILE A 99 0.15 10.76 9.04
N SER A 100 -0.10 10.33 10.28
CA SER A 100 -0.92 9.14 10.57
C SER A 100 -2.32 9.24 9.93
N PHE A 101 -2.94 10.41 10.01
CA PHE A 101 -4.23 10.67 9.37
C PHE A 101 -4.18 10.54 7.84
N LEU A 102 -3.16 11.12 7.20
CA LEU A 102 -3.01 11.04 5.74
C LEU A 102 -2.70 9.63 5.23
N PHE A 103 -1.98 8.82 6.01
CA PHE A 103 -1.59 7.46 5.62
C PHE A 103 -2.74 6.46 5.74
N HIS A 104 -3.51 6.53 6.83
CA HIS A 104 -4.55 5.53 7.10
C HIS A 104 -5.77 6.06 7.86
N GLY A 105 -5.62 7.10 8.69
CA GLY A 105 -6.75 7.65 9.45
C GLY A 105 -7.90 8.17 8.57
N VAL A 106 -7.60 8.72 7.38
CA VAL A 106 -8.62 9.18 6.43
C VAL A 106 -9.53 8.05 5.95
N HIS A 107 -8.98 6.84 5.76
CA HIS A 107 -9.78 5.68 5.38
C HIS A 107 -10.68 5.21 6.52
N HIS A 108 -10.18 5.20 7.76
CA HIS A 108 -11.02 4.89 8.93
C HIS A 108 -12.15 5.89 9.13
N GLN A 109 -11.88 7.19 8.92
CA GLN A 109 -12.88 8.23 9.06
C GLN A 109 -13.85 8.27 7.87
N TYR A 110 -13.42 7.95 6.65
CA TYR A 110 -14.26 7.95 5.44
C TYR A 110 -14.16 6.61 4.70
N PRO A 111 -14.67 5.50 5.27
CA PRO A 111 -14.45 4.16 4.72
C PRO A 111 -15.13 3.93 3.37
N ASN A 112 -16.14 4.76 3.04
CA ASN A 112 -16.88 4.68 1.79
C ASN A 112 -16.35 5.62 0.69
N ASP A 113 -15.30 6.42 0.95
CA ASP A 113 -14.65 7.24 -0.08
C ASP A 113 -13.82 6.35 -1.00
N LYS A 114 -14.44 5.93 -2.11
CA LYS A 114 -13.81 5.07 -3.13
C LYS A 114 -12.53 5.66 -3.72
N LYS A 115 -12.31 6.98 -3.62
CA LYS A 115 -11.10 7.63 -4.15
C LYS A 115 -9.94 7.62 -3.16
N ARG A 116 -10.16 7.15 -1.94
CA ARG A 116 -9.15 7.06 -0.86
C ARG A 116 -9.17 5.70 -0.16
N LEU A 117 -9.69 4.70 -0.85
CA LEU A 117 -9.72 3.33 -0.39
C LEU A 117 -8.34 2.68 -0.49
N VAL A 118 -7.63 2.95 -1.59
CA VAL A 118 -6.31 2.39 -1.87
C VAL A 118 -5.22 3.44 -1.64
N MET A 119 -4.00 2.97 -1.41
CA MET A 119 -2.86 3.87 -1.25
C MET A 119 -2.71 4.78 -2.49
N PRO A 120 -2.45 6.09 -2.31
CA PRO A 120 -2.17 6.98 -3.43
C PRO A 120 -1.00 6.46 -4.27
N ILE A 121 -1.16 6.44 -5.59
CA ILE A 121 -0.20 5.81 -6.51
C ILE A 121 1.21 6.39 -6.38
N THR A 122 1.33 7.69 -6.07
CA THR A 122 2.62 8.35 -5.86
C THR A 122 3.37 7.74 -4.68
N LEU A 123 2.66 7.46 -3.58
CA LEU A 123 3.26 6.88 -2.38
C LEU A 123 3.59 5.40 -2.61
N SER A 124 2.66 4.65 -3.21
CA SER A 124 2.87 3.22 -3.46
C SER A 124 4.02 2.97 -4.43
N LEU A 125 4.17 3.78 -5.49
CA LEU A 125 5.29 3.69 -6.43
C LEU A 125 6.62 4.11 -5.80
N ALA A 126 6.63 5.13 -4.93
CA ALA A 126 7.85 5.51 -4.22
C ALA A 126 8.36 4.37 -3.32
N ILE A 127 7.46 3.73 -2.57
CA ILE A 127 7.78 2.55 -1.75
C ILE A 127 8.25 1.39 -2.65
N ALA A 128 7.54 1.14 -3.76
CA ALA A 128 7.89 0.10 -4.72
C ALA A 128 9.33 0.28 -5.26
N VAL A 129 9.71 1.49 -5.68
CA VAL A 129 11.07 1.76 -6.19
C VAL A 129 12.14 1.52 -5.12
N ILE A 130 11.90 1.96 -3.88
CA ILE A 130 12.83 1.75 -2.76
C ILE A 130 13.00 0.25 -2.48
N LEU A 131 11.90 -0.50 -2.40
CA LEU A 131 11.92 -1.94 -2.16
C LEU A 131 12.56 -2.71 -3.32
N PHE A 132 12.29 -2.33 -4.56
CA PHE A 132 12.97 -2.91 -5.72
C PHE A 132 14.48 -2.73 -5.64
N GLY A 133 14.95 -1.53 -5.27
CA GLY A 133 16.38 -1.27 -5.07
C GLY A 133 16.96 -2.14 -3.94
N LEU A 134 16.27 -2.24 -2.81
CA LEU A 134 16.69 -3.08 -1.69
C LEU A 134 16.77 -4.57 -2.09
N PHE A 135 15.73 -5.10 -2.73
CA PHE A 135 15.73 -6.48 -3.18
C PHE A 135 16.78 -6.73 -4.27
N SER A 136 17.00 -5.77 -5.17
CA SER A 136 18.07 -5.84 -6.17
C SER A 136 19.46 -5.98 -5.54
N LEU A 137 19.70 -5.27 -4.42
CA LEU A 137 20.95 -5.39 -3.67
C LEU A 137 21.09 -6.76 -2.98
N LEU A 138 20.00 -7.34 -2.49
CA LEU A 138 20.01 -8.59 -1.72
C LEU A 138 19.98 -9.85 -2.60
N LEU A 139 19.23 -9.81 -3.70
CA LEU A 139 18.90 -10.96 -4.54
C LEU A 139 19.52 -10.87 -5.94
N GLY A 140 20.10 -9.73 -6.33
CA GLY A 140 20.67 -9.56 -7.67
C GLY A 140 19.64 -9.82 -8.78
N PRO A 141 19.99 -10.55 -9.86
CA PRO A 141 19.07 -10.84 -10.97
C PRO A 141 17.79 -11.59 -10.57
N TRP A 142 17.83 -12.37 -9.48
CA TRP A 142 16.69 -13.13 -8.96
C TRP A 142 15.56 -12.23 -8.44
N THR A 143 15.85 -10.93 -8.22
CA THR A 143 14.89 -9.91 -7.82
C THR A 143 13.70 -9.85 -8.77
N TRP A 144 13.89 -9.97 -10.08
CA TRP A 144 12.78 -9.86 -11.03
C TRP A 144 11.69 -10.92 -10.80
N ALA A 145 12.09 -12.15 -10.48
CA ALA A 145 11.16 -13.23 -10.13
C ALA A 145 10.46 -12.96 -8.80
N PHE A 146 11.23 -12.71 -7.74
CA PHE A 146 10.69 -12.43 -6.39
C PHE A 146 9.75 -11.22 -6.39
N TYR A 147 10.19 -10.13 -7.02
CA TYR A 147 9.49 -8.85 -7.01
C TYR A 147 8.20 -8.89 -7.82
N SER A 148 8.12 -9.69 -8.89
CA SER A 148 6.85 -9.89 -9.59
C SER A 148 5.79 -10.56 -8.70
N GLY A 149 6.18 -11.55 -7.89
CA GLY A 149 5.30 -12.16 -6.90
C GLY A 149 4.93 -11.21 -5.76
N PHE A 150 5.91 -10.45 -5.26
CA PHE A 150 5.67 -9.43 -4.23
C PHE A 150 4.68 -8.35 -4.69
N MET A 151 4.83 -7.83 -5.91
CA MET A 151 3.89 -6.87 -6.49
C MET A 151 2.52 -7.48 -6.76
N LEU A 152 2.45 -8.76 -7.13
CA LEU A 152 1.16 -9.44 -7.25
C LEU A 152 0.47 -9.57 -5.90
N GLY A 153 1.21 -9.82 -4.82
CA GLY A 153 0.63 -9.83 -3.47
C GLY A 153 -0.01 -8.49 -3.10
N TYR A 154 0.62 -7.38 -3.48
CA TYR A 154 0.08 -6.02 -3.26
C TYR A 154 -1.20 -5.71 -4.06
N LEU A 155 -1.31 -6.25 -5.26
CA LEU A 155 -2.38 -5.93 -6.21
C LEU A 155 -3.70 -6.65 -5.85
#